data_AF-A0AAV5X0E5-F1
#
_entry.id   AF-A0AAV5X0E5-F1
#
_cell.length_a   1.000
_cell.length_b   1.000
_cell.length_c   1.000
_cell.angle_alpha   90.00
_cell.angle_beta   90.00
_cell.angle_gamma   90.00
#
_symmetry.space_group_name_H-M   'P 1'
#
loop_
_entity.id
_entity.type
_entity.pdbx_description
1 polymer ?
#
loop_
_entity_poly.entity_id
_entity_poly.type
_entity_poly.pdbx_seq_one_letter_code
_entity_poly.pdbx_strand_id
1 'polypeptide(L)'
;SSLPPPEAPSTCSLSDEIDREMEQMRRLSLPSTHKVVSARHRPSIVDTAEACGLLDLAPADLVCETNKHAGGFLYYHCVLSSAFHSNGSATVFLAKFDANTNLESLDSTKIPAKVFEEVTFPQTELALAVLGLLLYRSEVYGKRVLCLLRATVPNDEDFSASLEPLKKAATKVRVLHHVQFASPKEKKENARLNVNAGMRLRVMLCQTRSTENEPPRKVVYEAKSIVDPSW
;
A
#
# COMPACT_ATOMS: atom_id res chain seq x y z
N SER A 1 -39.06 -65.35 52.01
CA SER A 1 -39.61 -63.99 51.81
C SER A 1 -38.50 -63.00 52.11
N SER A 2 -38.08 -62.27 51.08
CA SER A 2 -36.85 -61.50 50.98
C SER A 2 -36.87 -60.20 51.79
N LEU A 3 -35.76 -59.91 52.46
CA LEU A 3 -35.42 -58.62 53.08
C LEU A 3 -35.13 -57.55 52.00
N PRO A 4 -35.43 -56.26 52.25
CA PRO A 4 -35.05 -55.17 51.36
C PRO A 4 -33.54 -54.88 51.45
N PRO A 5 -32.90 -54.40 50.36
CA PRO A 5 -31.48 -54.08 50.33
C PRO A 5 -31.16 -52.75 51.05
N PRO A 6 -29.89 -52.54 51.46
CA PRO A 6 -29.46 -51.36 52.22
C PRO A 6 -29.37 -50.10 51.33
N GLU A 7 -29.72 -48.95 51.91
CA GLU A 7 -29.53 -47.63 51.31
C GLU A 7 -28.03 -47.34 51.08
N ALA A 8 -27.68 -46.99 49.84
CA ALA A 8 -26.34 -46.59 49.45
C ALA A 8 -26.04 -45.14 49.86
N PRO A 9 -24.77 -44.80 50.17
CA PRO A 9 -24.39 -43.49 50.67
C PRO A 9 -24.49 -42.40 49.60
N SER A 10 -24.97 -41.21 50.00
CA SER A 10 -25.02 -40.00 49.19
C SER A 10 -23.63 -39.56 48.76
N THR A 11 -23.26 -39.87 47.52
CA THR A 11 -22.06 -39.35 46.88
C THR A 11 -22.38 -37.96 46.35
N CYS A 12 -22.04 -36.94 47.14
CA CYS A 12 -21.98 -35.56 46.64
C CYS A 12 -20.92 -35.55 45.53
N SER A 13 -21.36 -35.34 44.29
CA SER A 13 -20.49 -35.52 43.14
C SER A 13 -19.56 -34.31 43.03
N LEU A 14 -18.25 -34.55 42.87
CA LEU A 14 -17.24 -33.52 42.59
C LEU A 14 -17.65 -32.58 41.42
N SER A 15 -18.54 -33.05 40.54
CA SER A 15 -19.14 -32.25 39.46
C SER A 15 -19.95 -31.07 39.99
N ASP A 16 -20.74 -31.27 41.05
CA ASP A 16 -21.62 -30.22 41.60
C ASP A 16 -20.84 -29.10 42.33
N GLU A 17 -19.60 -29.39 42.70
CA GLU A 17 -18.68 -28.46 43.35
C GLU A 17 -17.90 -27.66 42.31
N ILE A 18 -17.43 -28.32 41.25
CA ILE A 18 -16.79 -27.68 40.09
C ILE A 18 -17.77 -26.74 39.36
N ASP A 19 -19.02 -27.15 39.19
CA ASP A 19 -20.03 -26.33 38.53
C ASP A 19 -20.39 -25.07 39.34
N ARG A 20 -20.37 -25.18 40.68
CA ARG A 20 -20.55 -24.04 41.57
C ARG A 20 -19.38 -23.06 41.52
N GLU A 21 -18.15 -23.58 41.47
CA GLU A 21 -16.94 -22.75 41.40
C GLU A 21 -16.84 -22.02 40.05
N MET A 22 -17.20 -22.69 38.95
CA MET A 22 -17.28 -22.09 37.61
C MET A 22 -18.35 -20.99 37.52
N GLU A 23 -19.51 -21.19 38.13
CA GLU A 23 -20.57 -20.17 38.19
C GLU A 23 -20.18 -18.98 39.07
N GLN A 24 -19.43 -19.22 40.14
CA GLN A 24 -18.89 -18.16 41.00
C GLN A 24 -17.81 -17.34 40.27
N MET A 25 -16.94 -17.98 39.48
CA MET A 25 -15.98 -17.28 38.61
C MET A 25 -16.65 -16.45 37.52
N ARG A 26 -17.77 -16.92 36.93
CA ARG A 26 -18.55 -16.11 35.97
C ARG A 26 -19.16 -14.87 36.61
N ARG A 27 -19.66 -14.99 37.84
CA ARG A 27 -20.24 -13.86 38.57
C ARG A 27 -19.22 -12.83 39.05
N LEU A 28 -17.95 -13.22 39.21
CA LEU A 28 -16.84 -12.32 39.55
C LEU A 28 -16.20 -11.63 38.33
N SER A 29 -16.61 -11.99 37.11
CA SER A 29 -16.24 -11.22 35.91
C SER A 29 -17.00 -9.89 35.91
N LEU A 30 -16.33 -8.85 36.40
CA LEU A 30 -16.80 -7.46 36.39
C LEU A 30 -17.32 -7.08 34.99
N PRO A 31 -18.34 -6.20 34.89
CA PRO A 31 -18.73 -5.64 33.61
C PRO A 31 -17.53 -4.88 33.04
N SER A 32 -16.92 -5.44 31.99
CA SER A 32 -15.85 -4.80 31.26
C SER A 32 -16.39 -3.51 30.63
N THR A 33 -16.20 -2.39 31.32
CA THR A 33 -16.34 -1.05 30.75
C THR A 33 -15.13 -0.69 29.89
N HIS A 34 -14.53 -1.66 29.21
CA HIS A 34 -13.68 -1.35 28.08
C HIS A 34 -14.61 -1.04 26.91
N LYS A 35 -14.82 0.26 26.67
CA LYS A 35 -15.11 0.74 25.32
C LYS A 35 -14.10 0.03 24.42
N VAL A 36 -14.57 -0.96 23.65
CA VAL A 36 -13.81 -1.49 22.53
C VAL A 36 -13.66 -0.29 21.61
N VAL A 37 -12.52 0.38 21.72
CA VAL A 37 -12.09 1.35 20.74
C VAL A 37 -12.04 0.55 19.46
N SER A 38 -13.07 0.70 18.62
CA SER A 38 -13.04 0.24 17.24
C SER A 38 -11.94 1.02 16.56
N ALA A 39 -10.70 0.59 16.77
CA ALA A 39 -9.54 1.09 16.08
C ALA A 39 -9.80 0.70 14.63
N ARG A 40 -10.14 1.70 13.80
CA ARG A 40 -10.24 1.51 12.35
C ARG A 40 -9.02 0.71 11.91
N HIS A 41 -9.25 -0.44 11.27
CA HIS A 41 -8.19 -1.36 10.88
C HIS A 41 -7.14 -0.60 10.08
N ARG A 42 -5.97 -0.36 10.69
CA ARG A 42 -4.86 0.28 9.99
C ARG A 42 -4.29 -0.78 9.05
N PRO A 43 -4.28 -0.55 7.71
CA PRO A 43 -3.74 -1.52 6.77
C PRO A 43 -2.29 -1.79 7.13
N SER A 44 -1.88 -3.06 7.10
CA SER A 44 -0.50 -3.45 7.39
C SER A 44 0.47 -2.87 6.37
N ILE A 45 1.78 -2.90 6.67
CA ILE A 45 2.80 -2.46 5.71
C ILE A 45 2.76 -3.33 4.45
N VAL A 46 2.46 -4.62 4.59
CA VAL A 46 2.33 -5.57 3.48
C VAL A 46 1.12 -5.23 2.62
N ASP A 47 -0.04 -4.92 3.23
CA ASP A 47 -1.23 -4.50 2.48
C ASP A 47 -0.98 -3.19 1.72
N THR A 48 -0.20 -2.28 2.31
CA THR A 48 0.17 -1.01 1.67
C THR A 48 1.14 -1.24 0.50
N ALA A 49 2.14 -2.11 0.68
CA ALA A 49 3.09 -2.48 -0.36
C ALA A 49 2.42 -3.25 -1.51
N GLU A 50 1.41 -4.07 -1.19
CA GLU A 50 0.57 -4.74 -2.17
C GLU A 50 -0.25 -3.74 -2.99
N ALA A 51 -0.91 -2.80 -2.31
CA ALA A 51 -1.64 -1.71 -2.96
C ALA A 51 -0.72 -0.80 -3.78
N CYS A 52 0.54 -0.63 -3.39
CA CYS A 52 1.58 0.11 -4.12
C CYS A 52 2.17 -0.68 -5.31
N GLY A 53 2.03 -2.01 -5.33
CA GLY A 53 2.62 -2.88 -6.37
C GLY A 53 4.08 -3.24 -6.19
N LEU A 54 4.66 -2.92 -5.03
CA LEU A 54 6.02 -3.36 -4.71
C LEU A 54 6.16 -4.87 -4.64
N LEU A 55 5.09 -5.57 -4.24
CA LEU A 55 5.09 -7.03 -4.17
C LEU A 55 4.98 -7.71 -5.54
N ASP A 56 4.69 -6.91 -6.58
CA ASP A 56 4.58 -7.37 -7.97
C ASP A 56 5.95 -7.28 -8.68
N LEU A 57 6.89 -6.53 -8.08
CA LEU A 57 8.26 -6.42 -8.58
C LEU A 57 9.11 -7.61 -8.15
N ALA A 58 10.05 -7.97 -9.01
CA ALA A 58 11.23 -8.71 -8.64
C ALA A 58 12.36 -7.76 -8.21
N PRO A 59 13.31 -8.21 -7.37
CA PRO A 59 14.50 -7.42 -7.05
C PRO A 59 15.29 -6.98 -8.30
N ALA A 60 15.21 -7.73 -9.40
CA ALA A 60 15.84 -7.39 -10.67
C ALA A 60 15.19 -6.16 -11.33
N ASP A 61 13.90 -5.92 -11.12
CA ASP A 61 13.19 -4.74 -11.66
C ASP A 61 13.67 -3.43 -10.99
N LEU A 62 14.35 -3.53 -9.85
CA LEU A 62 14.95 -2.36 -9.19
C LEU A 62 16.26 -1.92 -9.84
N VAL A 63 16.80 -2.68 -10.80
CA VAL A 63 18.00 -2.34 -11.55
C VAL A 63 17.65 -1.28 -12.60
N CYS A 64 18.34 -0.15 -12.54
CA CYS A 64 18.24 0.94 -13.50
C CYS A 64 19.30 0.75 -14.59
N GLU A 65 18.89 0.28 -15.75
CA GLU A 65 19.74 0.15 -16.92
C GLU A 65 20.01 1.54 -17.53
N THR A 66 21.00 2.26 -17.00
CA THR A 66 21.45 3.54 -17.59
C THR A 66 22.90 3.40 -18.06
N ASN A 67 23.03 3.38 -19.39
CA ASN A 67 24.22 3.36 -20.26
C ASN A 67 25.53 2.71 -19.75
N LYS A 68 25.99 1.74 -20.55
CA LYS A 68 27.10 0.77 -20.43
C LYS A 68 28.52 1.31 -20.12
N HIS A 69 28.69 2.56 -19.71
CA HIS A 69 30.00 3.21 -19.56
C HIS A 69 30.57 3.23 -18.13
N ALA A 70 29.77 2.98 -17.11
CA ALA A 70 30.24 2.77 -15.74
C ALA A 70 30.10 1.29 -15.39
N GLY A 71 31.20 0.60 -15.08
CA GLY A 71 31.24 -0.84 -14.85
C GLY A 71 30.56 -1.31 -13.55
N GLY A 72 29.25 -1.10 -13.41
CA GLY A 72 28.45 -1.54 -12.27
C GLY A 72 26.94 -1.43 -12.49
N PHE A 73 26.17 -2.11 -11.63
CA PHE A 73 24.70 -2.00 -11.60
C PHE A 73 24.28 -0.74 -10.85
N LEU A 74 23.39 0.06 -11.45
CA LEU A 74 22.71 1.15 -10.76
C LEU A 74 21.31 0.68 -10.37
N TYR A 75 20.83 1.12 -9.22
CA TYR A 75 19.47 0.82 -8.75
C TYR A 75 18.61 2.08 -8.70
N TYR A 76 17.30 1.94 -8.85
CA TYR A 76 16.38 3.04 -8.56
C TYR A 76 16.43 3.37 -7.08
N HIS A 77 16.39 4.67 -6.78
CA HIS A 77 16.32 5.13 -5.39
C HIS A 77 14.89 5.17 -4.89
N CYS A 78 13.93 5.37 -5.80
CA CYS A 78 12.52 5.42 -5.45
C CYS A 78 11.67 4.67 -6.48
N VAL A 79 10.57 4.10 -5.99
CA VAL A 79 9.47 3.61 -6.83
C VAL A 79 8.24 4.46 -6.52
N LEU A 80 7.66 5.06 -7.56
CA LEU A 80 6.44 5.84 -7.50
C LEU A 80 5.31 5.03 -8.12
N SER A 81 4.16 4.94 -7.46
CA SER A 81 3.00 4.27 -8.02
C SER A 81 1.70 4.89 -7.54
N SER A 82 0.59 4.46 -8.14
CA SER A 82 -0.75 4.88 -7.74
C SER A 82 -1.73 3.72 -7.72
N ALA A 83 -2.82 3.88 -6.96
CA ALA A 83 -3.98 3.01 -7.00
C ALA A 83 -5.27 3.82 -6.92
N PHE A 84 -6.19 3.56 -7.84
CA PHE A 84 -7.57 4.04 -7.76
C PHE A 84 -8.40 3.13 -6.85
N HIS A 85 -9.34 3.74 -6.14
CA HIS A 85 -10.27 3.08 -5.24
C HIS A 85 -11.69 3.12 -5.81
N SER A 86 -12.53 2.16 -5.40
CA SER A 86 -13.92 2.07 -5.88
C SER A 86 -14.81 3.27 -5.49
N ASN A 87 -14.39 4.07 -4.51
CA ASN A 87 -15.08 5.28 -4.07
C ASN A 87 -14.70 6.54 -4.89
N GLY A 88 -13.99 6.38 -6.01
CA GLY A 88 -13.54 7.50 -6.86
C GLY A 88 -12.34 8.28 -6.30
N SER A 89 -11.80 7.87 -5.15
CA SER A 89 -10.52 8.41 -4.65
C SER A 89 -9.33 7.64 -5.22
N ALA A 90 -8.14 8.18 -5.06
CA ALA A 90 -6.90 7.48 -5.38
C ALA A 90 -5.89 7.57 -4.23
N THR A 91 -4.79 6.84 -4.33
CA THR A 91 -3.64 7.01 -3.44
C THR A 91 -2.37 6.96 -4.27
N VAL A 92 -1.46 7.89 -4.01
CA VAL A 92 -0.12 7.94 -4.60
C VAL A 92 0.88 7.47 -3.56
N PHE A 93 1.73 6.52 -3.93
CA PHE A 93 2.71 5.89 -3.07
C PHE A 93 4.12 6.23 -3.53
N LEU A 94 5.02 6.45 -2.55
CA LEU A 94 6.45 6.56 -2.78
C LEU A 94 7.15 5.54 -1.89
N ALA A 95 7.87 4.62 -2.52
CA ALA A 95 8.77 3.70 -1.85
C ALA A 95 10.20 4.18 -2.04
N LYS A 96 10.91 4.44 -0.95
CA LYS A 96 12.32 4.87 -0.97
C LYS A 96 13.22 3.71 -0.60
N PHE A 97 14.30 3.53 -1.35
CA PHE A 97 15.28 2.48 -1.13
C PHE A 97 16.62 3.05 -0.67
N ASP A 98 17.29 2.32 0.20
CA ASP A 98 18.67 2.60 0.61
C ASP A 98 19.68 2.15 -0.46
N ALA A 99 20.97 2.38 -0.19
CA ALA A 99 22.06 1.96 -1.08
C ALA A 99 22.15 0.44 -1.30
N ASN A 100 21.56 -0.34 -0.39
CA ASN A 100 21.51 -1.80 -0.43
C ASN A 100 20.16 -2.32 -0.99
N THR A 101 19.35 -1.44 -1.60
CA THR A 101 18.01 -1.73 -2.16
C THR A 101 16.97 -2.20 -1.13
N ASN A 102 17.19 -1.97 0.17
CA ASN A 102 16.18 -2.21 1.21
C ASN A 102 15.19 -1.05 1.26
N LEU A 103 13.95 -1.35 1.62
CA LEU A 103 12.92 -0.31 1.75
C LEU A 103 13.20 0.54 3.00
N GLU A 104 13.54 1.81 2.81
CA GLU A 104 13.80 2.78 3.87
C GLU A 104 12.50 3.43 4.34
N SER A 105 11.68 3.90 3.39
CA SER A 105 10.37 4.48 3.67
C SER A 105 9.31 4.00 2.69
N LEU A 106 8.07 3.90 3.17
CA LEU A 106 6.88 3.75 2.32
C LEU A 106 5.86 4.82 2.69
N ASP A 107 5.77 5.82 1.83
CA ASP A 107 4.93 7.00 2.04
C ASP A 107 3.70 6.92 1.15
N SER A 108 2.57 7.41 1.64
CA SER A 108 1.32 7.42 0.87
C SER A 108 0.54 8.71 1.06
N THR A 109 -0.02 9.21 -0.04
CA THR A 109 -0.86 10.41 -0.04
C THR A 109 -2.20 10.05 -0.66
N LYS A 110 -3.28 10.23 0.09
CA LYS A 110 -4.65 10.00 -0.40
C LYS A 110 -5.09 11.18 -1.25
N ILE A 111 -5.70 10.90 -2.39
CA ILE A 111 -6.25 11.88 -3.32
C ILE A 111 -7.79 11.76 -3.26
N PRO A 112 -8.47 12.67 -2.54
CA PRO A 112 -9.93 12.61 -2.39
C PRO A 112 -10.68 12.71 -3.72
N ALA A 113 -11.87 12.11 -3.82
CA ALA A 113 -12.72 12.15 -5.02
C ALA A 113 -13.01 13.58 -5.52
N LYS A 114 -13.22 14.52 -4.59
CA LYS A 114 -13.40 15.97 -4.88
C LYS A 114 -12.28 16.58 -5.73
N VAL A 115 -11.05 16.05 -5.68
CA VAL A 115 -9.95 16.54 -6.52
C VAL A 115 -10.22 16.25 -8.00
N PHE A 116 -10.85 15.11 -8.31
CA PHE A 116 -11.18 14.75 -9.67
C PHE A 116 -12.49 15.40 -10.14
N GLU A 117 -13.45 15.62 -9.23
CA GLU A 117 -14.75 16.22 -9.55
C GLU A 117 -14.70 17.75 -9.63
N GLU A 118 -14.22 18.43 -8.59
CA GLU A 118 -14.25 19.89 -8.47
C GLU A 118 -13.09 20.55 -9.22
N VAL A 119 -11.88 20.01 -9.06
CA VAL A 119 -10.67 20.54 -9.72
C VAL A 119 -10.53 19.96 -11.12
N THR A 120 -11.43 19.07 -11.54
CA THR A 120 -11.40 18.38 -12.85
C THR A 120 -10.03 17.81 -13.18
N PHE A 121 -9.35 17.25 -12.17
CA PHE A 121 -8.06 16.61 -12.37
C PHE A 121 -8.24 15.30 -13.16
N PRO A 122 -7.42 15.01 -14.18
CA PRO A 122 -7.58 13.79 -14.97
C PRO A 122 -7.46 12.52 -14.13
N GLN A 123 -8.43 11.61 -14.27
CA GLN A 123 -8.45 10.31 -13.59
C GLN A 123 -7.62 9.26 -14.35
N THR A 124 -6.34 9.57 -14.59
CA THR A 124 -5.41 8.65 -15.26
C THR A 124 -4.19 8.41 -14.37
N GLU A 125 -3.58 7.23 -14.49
CA GLU A 125 -2.35 6.92 -13.74
C GLU A 125 -1.18 7.81 -14.14
N LEU A 126 -1.11 8.23 -15.41
CA LEU A 126 -0.11 9.18 -15.87
C LEU A 126 -0.24 10.52 -15.15
N ALA A 127 -1.48 11.01 -14.97
CA ALA A 127 -1.75 12.22 -14.21
C ALA A 127 -1.36 12.07 -12.74
N LEU A 128 -1.66 10.91 -12.13
CA LEU A 128 -1.25 10.60 -10.77
C LEU A 128 0.28 10.46 -10.62
N ALA A 129 0.99 9.95 -11.63
CA ALA A 129 2.45 9.90 -11.64
C ALA A 129 3.07 11.30 -11.70
N VAL A 130 2.53 12.19 -12.55
CA VAL A 130 2.91 13.61 -12.58
C VAL A 130 2.67 14.26 -11.21
N LEU A 131 1.49 14.04 -10.63
CA LEU A 131 1.16 14.56 -9.30
C LEU A 131 2.12 14.02 -8.24
N GLY A 132 2.45 12.73 -8.29
CA GLY A 132 3.39 12.09 -7.37
C GLY A 132 4.80 12.66 -7.42
N LEU A 133 5.34 12.93 -8.62
CA LEU A 133 6.65 13.59 -8.75
C LEU A 133 6.65 14.99 -8.09
N LEU A 134 5.55 15.73 -8.19
CA LEU A 134 5.46 17.06 -7.58
C LEU A 134 5.20 17.00 -6.07
N LEU A 135 4.38 16.06 -5.60
CA LEU A 135 4.11 15.84 -4.17
C LEU A 135 5.40 15.50 -3.44
N TYR A 136 6.15 14.55 -3.98
CA TYR A 136 7.38 14.05 -3.35
C TYR A 136 8.65 14.73 -3.88
N ARG A 137 8.53 15.94 -4.44
CA ARG A 137 9.65 16.63 -5.12
C ARG A 137 10.92 16.73 -4.28
N SER A 138 10.82 16.96 -2.97
CA SER A 138 11.98 17.03 -2.06
C SER A 138 12.66 15.68 -1.92
N GLU A 139 11.86 14.60 -1.90
CA GLU A 139 12.34 13.25 -1.75
C GLU A 139 12.94 12.69 -3.04
N VAL A 140 12.41 13.07 -4.21
CA VAL A 140 12.86 12.51 -5.48
C VAL A 140 13.89 13.37 -6.22
N TYR A 141 14.10 14.63 -5.84
CA TYR A 141 15.01 15.54 -6.54
C TYR A 141 16.41 14.93 -6.75
N GLY A 142 16.88 14.92 -8.01
CA GLY A 142 18.18 14.35 -8.39
C GLY A 142 18.26 12.82 -8.32
N LYS A 143 17.15 12.12 -8.05
CA LYS A 143 17.12 10.67 -7.92
C LYS A 143 16.68 9.98 -9.22
N ARG A 144 16.81 8.65 -9.17
CA ARG A 144 16.37 7.70 -10.20
C ARG A 144 15.06 7.10 -9.69
N VAL A 145 13.98 7.34 -10.40
CA VAL A 145 12.62 6.97 -10.01
C VAL A 145 12.05 5.99 -11.02
N LEU A 146 11.55 4.86 -10.54
CA LEU A 146 10.74 3.95 -11.33
C LEU A 146 9.26 4.29 -11.12
N CYS A 147 8.59 4.74 -12.17
CA CYS A 147 7.15 5.00 -12.17
C CYS A 147 6.42 3.72 -12.58
N LEU A 148 5.68 3.12 -11.65
CA LEU A 148 4.83 1.96 -11.92
C LEU A 148 3.44 2.42 -12.32
N LEU A 149 3.04 2.08 -13.54
CA LEU A 149 1.69 2.30 -14.06
C LEU A 149 1.02 0.94 -14.21
N ARG A 150 -0.14 0.75 -13.60
CA ARG A 150 -0.98 -0.46 -13.74
C ARG A 150 -2.04 -0.20 -14.79
N ALA A 151 -1.62 -0.29 -16.04
CA ALA A 151 -2.49 -0.04 -17.18
C ALA A 151 -3.81 -0.85 -17.09
N THR A 152 -4.95 -0.18 -16.99
CA THR A 152 -6.17 -0.69 -17.60
C THR A 152 -6.01 -0.49 -19.11
N VAL A 153 -5.58 -1.54 -19.81
CA VAL A 153 -5.40 -1.65 -21.27
C VAL A 153 -5.86 -0.41 -22.06
N PRO A 154 -4.94 0.48 -22.42
CA PRO A 154 -5.16 1.39 -23.54
C PRO A 154 -4.69 0.69 -24.83
N ASN A 155 -5.40 0.94 -25.92
CA ASN A 155 -4.98 0.49 -27.24
C ASN A 155 -3.55 1.01 -27.52
N ASP A 156 -2.68 0.15 -28.05
CA ASP A 156 -1.24 0.39 -28.25
C ASP A 156 -0.89 1.67 -29.04
N GLU A 157 -1.85 2.28 -29.74
CA GLU A 157 -1.61 3.43 -30.62
C GLU A 157 -1.56 4.79 -29.89
N ASP A 158 -2.11 4.94 -28.70
CA ASP A 158 -2.13 6.23 -27.96
C ASP A 158 -0.92 6.42 -27.01
N PHE A 159 -0.12 5.39 -26.78
CA PHE A 159 0.89 5.38 -25.70
C PHE A 159 2.20 6.11 -26.01
N SER A 160 2.62 6.10 -27.27
CA SER A 160 3.80 6.85 -27.69
C SER A 160 3.53 8.36 -27.76
N ALA A 161 2.25 8.75 -27.80
CA ALA A 161 1.76 10.11 -27.74
C ALA A 161 0.97 10.32 -26.44
N SER A 162 1.58 10.39 -25.25
CA SER A 162 2.58 11.39 -24.95
C SER A 162 2.95 11.23 -23.47
N LEU A 163 4.09 10.59 -23.17
CA LEU A 163 4.71 10.68 -21.84
C LEU A 163 5.25 12.09 -21.55
N GLU A 164 4.99 13.08 -22.42
CA GLU A 164 5.49 14.45 -22.30
C GLU A 164 5.09 15.13 -20.99
N PRO A 165 3.85 14.98 -20.45
CA PRO A 165 3.54 15.53 -19.13
C PRO A 165 4.46 14.98 -18.04
N LEU A 166 4.74 13.68 -18.08
CA LEU A 166 5.65 13.02 -17.13
C LEU A 166 7.09 13.50 -17.33
N LYS A 167 7.57 13.58 -18.57
CA LYS A 167 8.91 14.12 -18.90
C LYS A 167 9.06 15.57 -18.45
N LYS A 168 8.04 16.41 -18.66
CA LYS A 168 8.00 17.81 -18.24
C LYS A 168 8.06 17.93 -16.72
N ALA A 169 7.28 17.12 -16.00
CA ALA A 169 7.32 17.06 -14.55
C ALA A 169 8.69 16.56 -14.03
N ALA A 170 9.22 15.47 -14.60
CA ALA A 170 10.51 14.92 -14.23
C ALA A 170 11.66 15.91 -14.49
N THR A 171 11.62 16.63 -15.62
CA THR A 171 12.61 17.69 -15.93
C THR A 171 12.52 18.83 -14.92
N LYS A 172 11.30 19.26 -14.56
CA LYS A 172 11.07 20.30 -13.55
C LYS A 172 11.62 19.91 -12.17
N VAL A 173 11.48 18.63 -11.80
CA VAL A 173 11.97 18.09 -10.51
C VAL A 173 13.41 17.56 -10.61
N ARG A 174 14.03 17.59 -11.80
CA ARG A 174 15.38 17.09 -12.08
C ARG A 174 15.56 15.61 -11.70
N VAL A 175 14.66 14.77 -12.19
CA VAL A 175 14.61 13.33 -11.91
C VAL A 175 14.92 12.53 -13.18
N LEU A 176 15.73 11.47 -13.04
CA LEU A 176 15.79 10.42 -14.04
C LEU A 176 14.64 9.45 -13.77
N HIS A 177 13.73 9.30 -14.73
CA HIS A 177 12.54 8.48 -14.57
C HIS A 177 12.52 7.38 -15.63
N HIS A 178 12.12 6.17 -15.23
CA HIS A 178 11.71 5.11 -16.13
C HIS A 178 10.25 4.74 -15.82
N VAL A 179 9.54 4.25 -16.82
CA VAL A 179 8.15 3.81 -16.67
C VAL A 179 8.12 2.31 -16.86
N GLN A 180 7.53 1.59 -15.91
CA GLN A 180 7.26 0.16 -16.04
C GLN A 180 5.77 -0.07 -15.88
N PHE A 181 5.22 -0.86 -16.79
CA PHE A 181 3.84 -1.27 -16.75
C PHE A 181 3.70 -2.57 -15.96
N ALA A 182 2.87 -2.54 -14.93
CA ALA A 182 2.52 -3.73 -14.16
C ALA A 182 1.17 -4.23 -14.65
N SER A 183 1.08 -5.52 -14.99
CA SER A 183 -0.18 -6.13 -15.42
C SER A 183 -1.25 -6.00 -14.33
N PRO A 184 -2.52 -5.74 -14.69
CA PRO A 184 -3.63 -5.78 -13.74
C PRO A 184 -3.65 -7.13 -13.01
N LYS A 185 -3.80 -7.10 -11.68
CA LYS A 185 -3.99 -8.33 -10.90
C LYS A 185 -5.33 -8.95 -11.23
N GLU A 186 -5.33 -10.02 -12.02
CA GLU A 186 -6.42 -11.00 -11.94
C GLU A 186 -6.50 -11.49 -10.49
N LYS A 187 -7.71 -11.52 -9.91
CA LYS A 187 -7.96 -12.09 -8.57
C LYS A 187 -7.64 -13.59 -8.61
N LYS A 188 -6.36 -13.95 -8.53
CA LYS A 188 -5.95 -15.35 -8.38
C LYS A 188 -6.25 -15.79 -6.96
N GLU A 189 -6.93 -16.91 -6.84
CA GLU A 189 -7.45 -17.52 -5.61
C GLU A 189 -6.36 -17.81 -4.56
N ASN A 190 -5.07 -17.71 -4.92
CA ASN A 190 -3.91 -17.91 -4.04
C ASN A 190 -2.81 -16.86 -4.22
N ALA A 191 -3.16 -15.56 -4.27
CA ALA A 191 -2.19 -14.46 -4.42
C ALA A 191 -1.04 -14.48 -3.39
N ARG A 192 -1.26 -15.05 -2.20
CA ARG A 192 -0.27 -15.09 -1.11
C ARG A 192 0.90 -16.06 -1.32
N LEU A 193 0.77 -17.04 -2.22
CA LEU A 193 1.80 -18.08 -2.45
C LEU A 193 2.81 -17.72 -3.55
N ASN A 194 2.49 -16.73 -4.42
CA ASN A 194 3.38 -16.27 -5.50
C ASN A 194 4.06 -14.92 -5.21
N VAL A 195 4.00 -14.45 -3.97
CA VAL A 195 4.66 -13.19 -3.58
C VAL A 195 6.17 -13.38 -3.63
N ASN A 196 6.88 -12.46 -4.28
CA ASN A 196 8.34 -12.46 -4.29
C ASN A 196 8.87 -12.33 -2.85
N ALA A 197 9.34 -13.44 -2.28
CA ALA A 197 9.76 -13.51 -0.88
C ALA A 197 10.86 -12.48 -0.56
N GLY A 198 11.74 -12.18 -1.54
CA GLY A 198 12.79 -11.17 -1.41
C GLY A 198 12.21 -9.76 -1.26
N MET A 199 11.25 -9.36 -2.11
CA MET A 199 10.59 -8.07 -1.98
C MET A 199 9.75 -7.98 -0.70
N ARG A 200 9.05 -9.05 -0.34
CA ARG A 200 8.28 -9.10 0.91
C ARG A 200 9.17 -8.90 2.14
N LEU A 201 10.35 -9.52 2.18
CA LEU A 201 11.31 -9.32 3.27
C LEU A 201 11.75 -7.85 3.34
N ARG A 202 12.10 -7.24 2.19
CA ARG A 202 12.48 -5.82 2.12
C ARG A 202 11.35 -4.92 2.65
N VAL A 203 10.10 -5.22 2.31
CA VAL A 203 8.92 -4.49 2.81
C VAL A 203 8.75 -4.64 4.33
N MET A 204 8.98 -5.83 4.87
CA MET A 204 8.90 -6.06 6.32
C MET A 204 10.01 -5.32 7.10
N LEU A 205 11.12 -5.02 6.44
CA LEU A 205 12.24 -4.25 6.99
C LEU A 205 12.10 -2.73 6.79
N CYS A 206 10.93 -2.26 6.34
CA CYS A 206 10.64 -0.84 6.17
C CYS A 206 10.87 -0.08 7.48
N GLN A 207 11.69 0.96 7.44
CA GLN A 207 12.08 1.70 8.64
C GLN A 207 11.02 2.74 9.01
N THR A 208 10.43 3.39 8.01
CA THR A 208 9.48 4.49 8.22
C THR A 208 8.27 4.41 7.30
N ARG A 209 7.13 4.89 7.78
CA ARG A 209 5.89 4.96 7.00
C ARG A 209 5.12 6.21 7.36
N SER A 210 4.89 7.08 6.39
CA SER A 210 3.98 8.21 6.53
C SER A 210 2.69 8.01 5.73
N THR A 211 1.64 8.72 6.12
CA THR A 211 0.38 8.76 5.36
C THR A 211 -0.22 10.15 5.47
N GLU A 212 -0.34 10.82 4.34
CA GLU A 212 -1.03 12.10 4.21
C GLU A 212 -2.46 11.89 3.70
N ASN A 213 -3.40 12.63 4.28
CA ASN A 213 -4.83 12.45 3.98
C ASN A 213 -5.31 13.25 2.76
N GLU A 214 -4.59 14.29 2.36
CA GLU A 214 -4.97 15.14 1.22
C GLU A 214 -3.72 15.85 0.65
N PRO A 215 -3.58 15.97 -0.68
CA PRO A 215 -2.48 16.71 -1.28
C PRO A 215 -2.65 18.23 -1.11
N PRO A 216 -1.55 19.00 -1.04
CA PRO A 216 -1.64 20.46 -1.08
C PRO A 216 -2.28 20.96 -2.39
N ARG A 217 -3.30 21.81 -2.29
CA ARG A 217 -4.04 22.35 -3.46
C ARG A 217 -3.12 22.93 -4.54
N LYS A 218 -2.09 23.68 -4.13
CA LYS A 218 -1.12 24.29 -5.06
C LYS A 218 -0.45 23.25 -5.95
N VAL A 219 -0.10 22.08 -5.39
CA VAL A 219 0.55 20.99 -6.11
C VAL A 219 -0.43 20.32 -7.09
N VAL A 220 -1.69 20.18 -6.71
CA VAL A 220 -2.75 19.65 -7.60
C VAL A 220 -2.94 20.54 -8.82
N TYR A 221 -3.09 21.86 -8.64
CA TYR A 221 -3.23 22.79 -9.77
C TYR A 221 -1.98 22.81 -10.66
N GLU A 222 -0.80 22.75 -10.06
CA GLU A 222 0.46 22.66 -10.81
C GLU A 222 0.52 21.38 -11.65
N ALA A 223 0.21 20.22 -11.05
CA ALA A 223 0.13 18.95 -11.77
C ALA A 223 -0.88 19.03 -12.92
N LYS A 224 -2.05 19.62 -12.67
CA LYS A 224 -3.10 19.78 -13.68
C LYS A 224 -2.61 20.56 -14.88
N SER A 225 -1.96 21.70 -14.67
CA SER A 225 -1.40 22.54 -15.75
C SER A 225 -0.32 21.84 -16.61
N ILE A 226 0.30 20.78 -16.07
CA ILE A 226 1.28 19.97 -16.79
C ILE A 226 0.59 18.90 -17.63
N VAL A 227 -0.44 18.26 -17.08
CA VAL A 227 -1.16 17.16 -17.73
C VAL A 227 -2.14 17.67 -18.77
N ASP A 228 -2.80 18.79 -18.50
CA ASP A 228 -3.73 19.47 -19.39
C ASP A 228 -3.36 20.95 -19.50
N PRO A 229 -2.50 21.32 -20.46
CA PRO A 229 -2.05 22.71 -20.66
C PRO A 229 -3.13 23.63 -21.23
N SER A 230 -4.29 23.10 -21.64
CA SER A 230 -5.37 23.88 -22.25
C SER A 230 -6.28 24.59 -21.25
N TRP A 231 -5.98 24.42 -19.95
CA TRP A 231 -6.74 24.92 -18.81
C TRP A 231 -6.20 26.26 -18.26
#